data_AF-A0AAV4SG32-F1
#
_entry.id   AF-A0AAV4SG32-F1
#
_cell.length_a   1.000
_cell.length_b   1.000
_cell.length_c   1.000
_cell.angle_alpha   90.00
_cell.angle_beta   90.00
_cell.angle_gamma   90.00
#
_symmetry.space_group_name_H-M   'P 1'
#
loop_
_entity.id
_entity.type
_entity.pdbx_description
1 polymer ?
#
loop_
_entity_poly.entity_id
_entity_poly.type
_entity_poly.pdbx_seq_one_letter_code
_entity_poly.pdbx_strand_id
1 'polypeptide(L)'
;MDLKGKEITPEERKIIIKLRNEGKILREIGKIVGRTHSSIQTVINNYTSSKSIISKARSGRPSKLTAREKRYVFKSVRLNPRISAFQIANDSEHCMLSFAPRLSQSQTMKKSIIINLNHYT
;
A
#
# COMPACT_ATOMS: atom_id res chain seq x y z
N MET A 1 -30.75 -17.93 2.72
CA MET A 1 -29.31 -17.98 3.07
C MET A 1 -28.80 -16.56 3.17
N ASP A 2 -28.53 -16.07 4.38
CA ASP A 2 -28.09 -14.68 4.57
C ASP A 2 -26.61 -14.53 4.22
N LEU A 3 -26.36 -13.79 3.12
CA LEU A 3 -25.03 -13.53 2.56
C LEU A 3 -24.47 -12.16 2.98
N LYS A 4 -25.11 -11.49 3.95
CA LYS A 4 -24.73 -10.16 4.43
C LYS A 4 -23.34 -10.19 5.06
N GLY A 5 -22.43 -9.35 4.56
CA GLY A 5 -21.06 -9.24 5.08
C GLY A 5 -20.08 -10.33 4.63
N LYS A 6 -20.56 -11.39 3.95
CA LYS A 6 -19.69 -12.46 3.43
C LYS A 6 -19.06 -12.05 2.11
N GLU A 7 -17.74 -12.19 2.02
CA GLU A 7 -17.02 -12.01 0.76
C GLU A 7 -17.51 -12.99 -0.31
N ILE A 8 -17.31 -12.60 -1.57
CA ILE A 8 -17.58 -13.47 -2.71
C ILE A 8 -16.39 -14.39 -2.87
N THR A 9 -16.64 -15.70 -2.88
CA THR A 9 -15.57 -16.68 -2.96
C THR A 9 -14.89 -16.64 -4.34
N PRO A 10 -13.64 -17.11 -4.47
CA PRO A 10 -12.97 -17.19 -5.76
C PRO A 10 -13.76 -18.00 -6.80
N GLU A 11 -14.43 -19.07 -6.37
CA GLU A 11 -15.26 -19.90 -7.25
C GLU A 11 -16.51 -19.16 -7.74
N GLU A 12 -17.22 -18.45 -6.85
CA GLU A 12 -18.32 -17.56 -7.24
C GLU A 12 -17.84 -16.49 -8.24
N ARG A 13 -16.65 -15.89 -8.03
CA ARG A 13 -16.08 -14.91 -8.96
C ARG A 13 -15.78 -15.51 -10.34
N LYS A 14 -15.26 -16.75 -10.41
CA LYS A 14 -15.07 -17.46 -11.69
C LYS A 14 -16.39 -17.61 -12.44
N ILE A 15 -17.45 -18.02 -11.76
CA ILE A 15 -18.79 -18.18 -12.34
C ILE A 15 -19.29 -16.83 -12.87
N ILE A 16 -19.16 -15.75 -12.08
CA ILE A 16 -19.58 -14.40 -12.49
C ILE A 16 -18.85 -13.96 -13.76
N ILE A 17 -17.53 -14.14 -13.83
CA ILE A 17 -16.71 -13.75 -14.99
C ILE A 17 -17.09 -14.57 -16.22
N LYS A 18 -17.27 -15.89 -16.06
CA LYS A 18 -17.70 -16.78 -17.15
C LYS A 18 -19.04 -16.34 -17.74
N LEU A 19 -20.06 -16.16 -16.89
CA LEU A 19 -21.40 -15.72 -17.33
C LEU A 19 -21.38 -14.32 -17.97
N ARG A 20 -20.50 -13.43 -17.50
CA ARG A 20 -20.34 -12.11 -18.12
C ARG A 20 -19.69 -12.21 -19.50
N ASN A 21 -18.72 -13.09 -19.69
CA ASN A 21 -18.10 -13.34 -20.99
C ASN A 21 -19.07 -14.00 -21.98
N GLU A 22 -20.02 -14.80 -21.49
CA GLU A 22 -21.15 -15.34 -22.26
C GLU A 22 -22.20 -14.27 -22.64
N GLY A 23 -22.05 -13.02 -22.18
CA GLY A 23 -22.94 -11.91 -22.52
C GLY A 23 -24.17 -11.75 -21.63
N LYS A 24 -24.26 -12.48 -20.50
CA LYS A 24 -25.42 -12.35 -19.60
C LYS A 24 -25.48 -11.00 -18.89
N ILE A 25 -26.71 -10.58 -18.58
CA ILE A 25 -26.97 -9.31 -17.91
C ILE A 25 -26.66 -9.46 -16.41
N LEU A 26 -26.13 -8.40 -15.80
CA LEU A 26 -25.70 -8.38 -14.39
C LEU A 26 -26.78 -8.84 -13.40
N ARG A 27 -28.04 -8.46 -13.65
CA ARG A 27 -29.17 -8.83 -12.79
C ARG A 27 -29.46 -10.33 -12.85
N GLU A 28 -29.31 -10.95 -14.03
CA GLU A 28 -29.49 -12.39 -14.20
C GLU A 28 -28.36 -13.16 -13.51
N ILE A 29 -27.12 -12.70 -13.67
CA ILE A 29 -25.97 -13.24 -12.97
C ILE A 29 -26.17 -13.16 -11.45
N GLY A 30 -26.66 -12.03 -10.95
CA GLY A 30 -26.99 -11.85 -9.54
C GLY A 30 -28.03 -12.85 -9.03
N LYS A 31 -29.07 -13.15 -9.83
CA LYS A 31 -30.06 -14.18 -9.49
C LYS A 31 -29.45 -15.59 -9.45
N ILE A 32 -28.58 -15.93 -10.41
CA ILE A 32 -27.92 -17.24 -10.47
C ILE A 32 -26.98 -17.45 -9.27
N VAL A 33 -26.20 -16.43 -8.92
CA VAL A 33 -25.18 -16.52 -7.84
C VAL A 33 -25.77 -16.16 -6.47
N GLY A 34 -27.01 -15.64 -6.41
CA GLY A 34 -27.63 -15.18 -5.18
C GLY A 34 -27.01 -13.90 -4.60
N ARG A 35 -26.42 -13.04 -5.44
CA ARG A 35 -25.77 -11.79 -5.04
C ARG A 35 -26.47 -10.57 -5.65
N THR A 36 -26.32 -9.42 -5.00
CA THR A 36 -26.93 -8.17 -5.49
C THR A 36 -26.24 -7.68 -6.76
N HIS A 37 -26.98 -6.93 -7.58
CA HIS A 37 -26.46 -6.32 -8.80
C HIS A 37 -25.17 -5.51 -8.57
N SER A 38 -25.12 -4.69 -7.52
CA SER A 38 -23.95 -3.87 -7.19
C SER A 38 -22.71 -4.71 -6.88
N SER A 39 -22.87 -5.83 -6.16
CA SER A 39 -21.75 -6.74 -5.89
C SER A 39 -21.20 -7.39 -7.16
N ILE A 40 -22.08 -7.80 -8.09
CA ILE A 40 -21.66 -8.33 -9.39
C ILE A 40 -20.90 -7.26 -10.20
N GLN A 41 -21.41 -6.03 -10.25
CA GLN A 41 -20.76 -4.91 -10.92
C GLN A 41 -19.36 -4.66 -10.34
N THR A 42 -19.21 -4.63 -9.01
CA THR A 42 -17.91 -4.47 -8.35
C THR A 42 -16.94 -5.59 -8.71
N VAL A 43 -17.40 -6.85 -8.75
CA VAL A 43 -16.55 -7.99 -9.14
C VAL A 43 -16.02 -7.82 -10.56
N ILE A 44 -16.89 -7.42 -11.50
CA ILE A 44 -16.53 -7.22 -12.90
C ILE A 44 -15.54 -6.06 -13.04
N ASN A 45 -15.81 -4.91 -12.42
CA ASN A 45 -14.90 -3.76 -12.46
C ASN A 45 -13.52 -4.10 -11.87
N ASN A 46 -13.48 -4.83 -10.76
CA ASN A 46 -12.22 -5.27 -10.18
C ASN A 46 -11.47 -6.23 -11.10
N TYR A 47 -12.19 -7.13 -11.79
CA TYR A 47 -11.59 -8.04 -12.76
C TYR A 47 -11.10 -7.31 -14.01
N THR A 48 -11.82 -6.33 -14.54
CA THR A 48 -11.36 -5.57 -15.71
C THR A 48 -10.08 -4.80 -15.41
N SER A 49 -9.96 -4.20 -14.22
CA SER A 49 -8.76 -3.45 -13.83
C SER A 49 -7.57 -4.32 -13.42
N SER A 50 -7.78 -5.46 -12.74
CA SER A 50 -6.68 -6.27 -12.19
C SER A 50 -6.46 -7.62 -12.87
N LYS A 51 -7.40 -8.08 -13.70
CA LYS A 51 -7.45 -9.41 -14.32
C LYS A 51 -7.29 -10.58 -13.33
N SER A 52 -7.54 -10.33 -12.05
CA SER A 52 -7.43 -11.33 -10.98
C SER A 52 -8.80 -11.81 -10.51
N ILE A 53 -8.91 -13.13 -10.33
CA ILE A 53 -10.07 -13.82 -9.76
C ILE A 53 -10.08 -13.69 -8.23
N ILE A 54 -8.92 -13.50 -7.61
CA ILE A 54 -8.78 -13.43 -6.14
C ILE A 54 -9.10 -12.00 -5.66
N SER A 55 -9.83 -11.86 -4.56
CA SER A 55 -10.12 -10.54 -3.98
C SER A 55 -8.82 -9.92 -3.49
N LYS A 56 -8.66 -8.61 -3.69
CA LYS A 56 -7.52 -7.91 -3.10
C LYS A 56 -7.68 -7.93 -1.58
N ALA A 57 -6.58 -8.14 -0.87
CA ALA A 57 -6.55 -7.93 0.56
C ALA A 57 -7.03 -6.50 0.88
N ARG A 58 -7.84 -6.35 1.94
CA ARG A 58 -8.24 -5.01 2.40
C ARG A 58 -6.99 -4.25 2.81
N SER A 59 -6.82 -3.04 2.28
CA SER A 59 -5.80 -2.15 2.80
C SER A 59 -6.20 -1.72 4.21
N GLY A 60 -5.39 -2.08 5.19
CA GLY A 60 -5.49 -1.54 6.54
C GLY A 60 -5.03 -0.08 6.58
N ARG A 61 -5.10 0.53 7.78
CA ARG A 61 -4.52 1.85 8.00
C ARG A 61 -3.00 1.78 7.78
N PRO A 62 -2.39 2.72 7.01
CA PRO A 62 -0.95 2.76 6.87
C PRO A 62 -0.28 2.92 8.24
N SER A 63 0.85 2.23 8.43
CA SER A 63 1.64 2.29 9.65
C SER A 63 2.26 3.68 9.80
N LYS A 64 2.18 4.27 11.00
CA LYS A 64 2.90 5.52 11.30
C LYS A 64 4.41 5.33 11.22
N LEU A 65 4.90 4.16 11.64
CA LEU A 65 6.32 3.84 11.63
C LEU A 65 6.73 3.12 10.35
N THR A 66 7.87 3.53 9.79
CA THR A 66 8.53 2.85 8.68
C THR A 66 9.16 1.53 9.12
N ALA A 67 9.51 0.65 8.18
CA ALA A 67 10.19 -0.61 8.49
C ALA A 67 11.56 -0.37 9.17
N ARG A 68 12.24 0.74 8.83
CA ARG A 68 13.52 1.13 9.45
C ARG A 68 13.32 1.54 10.90
N GLU A 69 12.34 2.40 11.18
CA GLU A 69 12.02 2.83 12.54
C GLU A 69 11.62 1.65 13.42
N LYS A 70 10.79 0.73 12.92
CA LYS A 70 10.45 -0.50 13.66
C LYS A 70 11.71 -1.31 14.02
N ARG A 71 12.61 -1.55 13.06
CA ARG A 71 13.88 -2.25 13.32
C ARG A 71 14.73 -1.51 14.34
N TYR A 72 14.78 -0.19 14.27
CA TYR A 72 15.51 0.64 15.23
C TYR A 72 14.94 0.45 16.64
N VAL A 73 13.62 0.59 16.82
CA VAL A 73 12.93 0.36 18.10
C VAL A 73 13.27 -1.03 18.64
N PHE A 74 13.15 -2.08 17.83
CA PHE A 74 13.49 -3.45 18.25
C PHE A 74 14.96 -3.61 18.64
N LYS A 75 15.88 -2.98 17.91
CA LYS A 75 17.32 -3.03 18.21
C LYS A 75 17.62 -2.31 19.53
N SER A 76 17.08 -1.12 19.74
CA SER A 76 17.31 -0.33 20.95
C SER A 76 16.82 -1.05 22.21
N VAL A 77 15.61 -1.64 22.16
CA VAL A 77 15.07 -2.43 23.28
C VAL A 77 15.89 -3.70 23.54
N ARG A 78 16.40 -4.37 22.49
CA ARG A 78 17.26 -5.55 22.67
C ARG A 78 18.61 -5.22 23.29
N LEU A 79 19.20 -4.08 22.91
CA LEU A 79 20.49 -3.64 23.46
C LEU A 79 20.36 -3.14 24.90
N ASN A 80 19.32 -2.36 25.18
CA ASN A 80 19.01 -1.90 26.53
C ASN A 80 17.52 -2.09 26.81
N PRO A 81 17.13 -3.19 27.49
CA PRO A 81 15.73 -3.47 27.81
C PRO A 81 15.05 -2.42 28.70
N ARG A 82 15.82 -1.56 29.39
CA ARG A 82 15.31 -0.52 30.30
C ARG A 82 15.23 0.86 29.64
N ILE A 83 15.53 0.98 28.34
CA ILE A 83 15.44 2.26 27.62
C ILE A 83 13.98 2.76 27.56
N SER A 84 13.78 4.06 27.78
CA SER A 84 12.43 4.65 27.76
C SER A 84 11.94 4.90 26.32
N ALA A 85 10.63 4.87 26.12
CA ALA A 85 10.04 5.17 24.82
C ALA A 85 10.38 6.58 24.31
N PHE A 86 10.49 7.56 25.22
CA PHE A 86 10.89 8.94 24.89
C PHE A 86 12.31 9.00 24.32
N GLN A 87 13.26 8.30 24.94
CA GLN A 87 14.63 8.21 24.43
C GLN A 87 14.67 7.56 23.05
N ILE A 88 13.96 6.45 22.84
CA ILE A 88 13.89 5.78 21.53
C ILE A 88 13.33 6.73 20.46
N ALA A 89 12.28 7.49 20.78
CA ALA A 89 11.68 8.44 19.85
C ALA A 89 12.66 9.54 19.44
N ASN A 90 13.30 10.21 20.39
CA ASN A 90 14.27 11.27 20.12
C ASN A 90 15.48 10.76 19.30
N ASP A 91 16.00 9.59 19.64
CA ASP A 91 17.14 9.01 18.92
C ASP A 91 16.77 8.59 17.50
N SER A 92 15.51 8.14 17.30
CA SER A 92 15.02 7.75 15.98
C SER A 92 14.90 8.94 15.02
N GLU A 93 14.53 10.13 15.52
CA GLU A 93 14.47 11.37 14.75
C GLU A 93 15.88 11.87 14.38
N HIS A 94 16.82 11.83 15.32
CA HIS A 94 18.22 12.22 15.08
C HIS A 94 18.97 11.27 14.14
N CYS A 95 18.67 9.97 14.17
CA CYS A 95 19.28 8.97 13.28
C CYS A 95 18.85 9.15 11.79
N MET A 96 17.78 9.91 11.54
CA MET A 96 17.28 10.19 10.19
C MET A 96 17.95 11.42 9.56
N LEU A 97 18.41 12.38 10.36
CA LEU A 97 19.11 13.59 9.87
C LEU A 97 20.59 13.36 9.55
N SER A 98 21.22 12.33 10.12
CA SER A 98 22.66 12.06 9.96
C SER A 98 23.01 11.23 8.72
N PHE A 99 22.02 10.69 7.99
CA PHE A 99 22.23 9.90 6.78
C PHE A 99 21.34 10.41 5.64
N ALA A 100 21.58 11.65 5.20
CA ALA A 100 21.11 12.09 3.89
C ALA A 100 21.62 11.11 2.81
N PRO A 101 20.83 10.76 1.78
CA PRO A 101 21.33 9.96 0.67
C PRO A 101 22.53 10.68 0.07
N ARG A 102 23.65 9.97 -0.08
CA ARG A 102 24.87 10.46 -0.73
C ARG A 102 24.49 10.98 -2.13
N LEU A 103 24.39 12.30 -2.29
CA LEU A 103 24.20 12.93 -3.58
C LEU A 103 25.30 12.41 -4.52
N SER A 104 24.92 11.95 -5.71
CA SER A 104 25.89 11.47 -6.69
C SER A 104 26.85 12.62 -7.05
N GLN A 105 28.13 12.30 -7.27
CA GLN A 105 29.19 13.28 -7.54
C GLN A 105 28.90 14.21 -8.74
N SER A 106 27.96 13.84 -9.63
CA SER A 106 27.54 14.69 -10.74
C SER A 106 26.63 15.86 -10.32
N GLN A 107 25.99 15.79 -9.15
CA GLN A 107 25.12 16.85 -8.63
C GLN A 107 25.87 17.90 -7.81
N THR A 108 27.05 17.57 -7.26
CA THR A 108 27.87 18.50 -6.47
C THR A 108 28.53 19.57 -7.35
N MET A 109 28.96 19.20 -8.57
CA MET A 109 29.57 20.14 -9.54
C MET A 109 28.59 21.21 -10.03
N LYS A 110 27.28 20.92 -10.10
CA LYS A 110 26.27 21.90 -10.53
C LYS A 110 25.97 22.95 -9.46
N LYS A 111 26.15 22.61 -8.17
CA LYS A 111 25.86 23.51 -7.04
C LYS A 111 27.01 24.49 -6.79
N SER A 112 28.26 24.09 -7.04
CA SER A 112 29.43 24.97 -6.93
C SER A 112 29.50 26.02 -8.05
N ILE A 113 29.01 25.71 -9.26
CA ILE A 113 28.98 26.68 -10.37
C ILE A 113 27.97 27.81 -10.12
N ILE A 114 26.82 27.52 -9.51
CA ILE A 114 25.76 28.51 -9.26
C ILE A 114 26.17 29.54 -8.20
N ILE A 115 27.01 29.16 -7.22
CA ILE A 115 27.42 30.08 -6.14
C ILE A 115 28.44 31.13 -6.62
N ASN A 116 29.31 30.78 -7.58
CA ASN A 116 30.37 31.67 -8.06
C ASN A 116 29.91 32.76 -9.06
N LEU A 117 28.70 32.67 -9.60
CA LEU A 117 28.17 33.64 -10.56
C LEU A 117 27.44 34.84 -9.92
N ASN A 118 27.17 34.79 -8.61
CA ASN A 118 26.42 35.85 -7.91
C ASN A 118 27.31 36.85 -7.15
N HIS A 119 28.63 36.80 -7.34
CA HIS A 119 29.57 37.69 -6.65
C HIS A 119 30.17 38.81 -7.54
N TYR A 120 29.66 38.96 -8.77
CA TYR A 120 30.04 40.02 -9.71
C TYR A 120 28.81 40.57 -10.44
N THR A 121 27.93 41.25 -9.72
CA THR A 121 27.11 42.40 -10.17
C THR A 121 26.64 43.15 -8.95
#